data_AF-A0A537NYH8-F1
#
_entry.id   AF-A0A537NYH8-F1
#
_cell.length_a   1.000
_cell.length_b   1.000
_cell.length_c   1.000
_cell.angle_alpha   90.00
_cell.angle_beta   90.00
_cell.angle_gamma   90.00
#
_symmetry.space_group_name_H-M   'P 1'
#
loop_
_entity.id
_entity.type
_entity.pdbx_description
1 polymer ?
#
loop_
_entity_poly.entity_id
_entity_poly.type
_entity_poly.pdbx_seq_one_letter_code
_entity_poly.pdbx_strand_id
1 'polypeptide(L)' 'VFAELAIDAPYPRDERFRTSSDYAAHCRRVSDALARASGATDEP' A
#
# COMPACT_ATOMS: atom_id res chain seq x y z
N VAL A 1 6.30 -3.12 -13.70
CA VAL A 1 6.31 -1.96 -12.78
C VAL A 1 6.58 -2.45 -11.36
N PHE A 2 7.42 -1.76 -10.58
CA PHE A 2 7.67 -2.05 -9.15
C PHE A 2 7.59 -0.73 -8.35
N ALA A 3 7.10 -0.78 -7.10
CA ALA A 3 6.99 0.37 -6.22
C ALA A 3 7.36 0.00 -4.77
N GLU A 4 8.23 0.80 -4.15
CA GLU A 4 8.56 0.70 -2.73
C GLU A 4 7.68 1.66 -1.93
N LEU A 5 7.03 1.15 -0.88
CA LEU A 5 6.09 1.90 -0.05
C LEU A 5 6.51 1.83 1.42
N ALA A 6 7.15 2.91 1.89
CA ALA A 6 7.52 3.04 3.29
C ALA A 6 6.27 3.17 4.18
N ILE A 7 6.30 2.47 5.30
CA ILE A 7 5.29 2.60 6.36
C ILE A 7 5.97 3.29 7.54
N ASP A 8 5.75 4.59 7.66
CA ASP A 8 6.30 5.44 8.71
C ASP A 8 5.48 5.29 10.00
N ALA A 9 5.50 4.07 10.53
CA ALA A 9 4.88 3.72 11.80
C ALA A 9 5.82 2.79 12.57
N PRO A 10 6.12 3.11 13.85
CA PRO A 10 7.03 2.34 14.67
C PRO A 10 6.50 0.93 14.93
N TYR A 11 7.42 0.00 15.21
CA TYR A 11 7.07 -1.36 15.60
C TYR A 11 6.85 -1.44 17.13
N PRO A 12 5.88 -2.22 17.63
CA PRO A 12 4.94 -3.08 16.91
C PRO A 12 3.73 -2.34 16.30
N ARG A 13 3.33 -2.77 15.10
CA ARG A 13 2.10 -2.32 14.42
C ARG A 13 0.92 -3.18 14.88
N ASP A 14 0.42 -2.83 16.04
CA ASP A 14 -0.65 -3.53 16.75
C ASP A 14 -2.05 -3.27 16.16
N GLU A 15 -3.09 -3.75 16.84
CA GLU A 15 -4.48 -3.62 16.40
C GLU A 15 -4.95 -2.17 16.30
N ARG A 16 -4.49 -1.29 17.20
CA ARG A 16 -4.82 0.14 17.14
C ARG A 16 -4.28 0.77 15.88
N PHE A 17 -3.07 0.42 15.47
CA PHE A 17 -2.53 0.87 14.19
C PHE A 17 -3.30 0.26 13.01
N ARG A 18 -3.55 -1.05 13.01
CA ARG A 18 -4.23 -1.77 11.90
C ARG A 18 -5.68 -1.31 11.64
N THR A 19 -6.32 -0.69 12.63
CA THR A 19 -7.69 -0.14 12.50
C THR A 19 -7.71 1.37 12.28
N SER A 20 -6.54 2.02 12.29
CA SER A 20 -6.42 3.47 12.10
C SER A 20 -6.65 3.90 10.65
N SER A 21 -6.94 5.19 10.47
CA SER A 21 -6.98 5.84 9.16
C SER A 21 -5.64 5.77 8.44
N ASP A 22 -4.52 5.79 9.16
CA ASP A 22 -3.18 5.84 8.59
C ASP A 22 -2.85 4.51 7.89
N TYR A 23 -3.18 3.38 8.54
CA TYR A 23 -3.11 2.07 7.91
C TYR A 23 -3.99 1.98 6.66
N ALA A 24 -5.23 2.47 6.73
CA ALA A 24 -6.13 2.49 5.58
C ALA A 24 -5.57 3.31 4.40
N ALA A 25 -4.90 4.43 4.69
CA ALA A 25 -4.23 5.25 3.69
C ALA A 25 -3.07 4.50 3.02
N HIS A 26 -2.27 3.76 3.79
CA HIS A 26 -1.23 2.90 3.24
C HIS A 26 -1.80 1.80 2.34
N CYS A 27 -2.89 1.13 2.76
CA CYS A 27 -3.57 0.13 1.93
C CYS A 27 -4.03 0.72 0.59
N ARG A 28 -4.60 1.94 0.59
CA ARG A 28 -5.00 2.61 -0.65
C ARG A 28 -3.82 2.83 -1.60
N ARG A 29 -2.67 3.30 -1.09
CA ARG A 29 -1.46 3.51 -1.90
C ARG A 29 -0.95 2.19 -2.51
N VAL A 30 -0.98 1.10 -1.74
CA VAL A 30 -0.61 -0.23 -2.23
C VAL A 30 -1.56 -0.69 -3.35
N SER A 31 -2.87 -0.57 -3.14
CA SER A 31 -3.86 -0.95 -4.16
C SER A 31 -3.70 -0.14 -5.45
N ASP A 32 -3.46 1.16 -5.37
CA ASP A 32 -3.21 2.01 -6.54
C ASP A 32 -1.94 1.61 -7.29
N ALA A 33 -0.85 1.32 -6.56
CA ALA A 33 0.39 0.85 -7.16
C ALA A 33 0.22 -0.51 -7.83
N LEU A 34 -0.54 -1.42 -7.20
CA LEU A 34 -0.87 -2.73 -7.76
C LEU A 34 -1.73 -2.60 -9.02
N ALA A 35 -2.78 -1.77 -9.00
CA ALA A 35 -3.62 -1.52 -10.17
C ALA A 35 -2.82 -1.00 -11.37
N ARG A 36 -1.86 -0.09 -11.12
CA ARG A 36 -0.94 0.40 -12.16
C ARG A 36 -0.02 -0.69 -12.69
N ALA A 37 0.47 -1.57 -11.83
CA ALA A 37 1.32 -2.68 -12.26
C ALA A 37 0.54 -3.73 -13.07
N SER A 38 -0.68 -4.06 -12.65
CA SER A 38 -1.56 -4.98 -13.36
C SER A 38 -2.03 -4.40 -14.70
N GLY A 39 -2.40 -3.12 -14.75
CA GLY A 39 -2.77 -2.43 -15.99
C GLY A 39 -1.60 -2.23 -16.96
N ALA A 40 -0.36 -2.27 -16.47
CA ALA A 40 0.84 -2.32 -17.31
C ALA A 40 1.12 -3.71 -17.91
N THR A 41 0.31 -4.73 -17.60
CA THR A 41 0.43 -6.09 -18.18
C THR A 41 -0.35 -6.22 -19.49
N ASP A 42 -1.20 -5.22 -19.84
CA ASP A 42 -1.74 -5.02 -21.19
C ASP A 42 -0.74 -4.19 -22.01
N GLU A 43 0.34 -4.83 -22.45
CA GLU A 43 1.11 -4.39 -23.62
C GLU A 43 0.60 -5.20 -24.84
N PRO A 44 0.40 -4.57 -26.02
CA PRO A 44 0.04 -5.29 -27.25
C PRO A 44 1.15 -6.24 -27.75
#